data_AF-A0A968GZ64-F1
#
_entry.id   AF-A0A968GZ64-F1
#
_cell.length_a   1.000
_cell.length_b   1.000
_cell.length_c   1.000
_cell.angle_alpha   90.00
_cell.angle_beta   90.00
_cell.angle_gamma   90.00
#
_symmetry.space_group_name_H-M   'P 1'
#
loop_
_entity.id
_entity.type
_entity.pdbx_description
1 polymer ?
#
loop_
_entity_poly.entity_id
_entity_poly.type
_entity_poly.pdbx_seq_one_letter_code
_entity_poly.pdbx_strand_id
1 'polypeptide(L)'
;MSPFEQVEAGKRAIARKLAADPRWTGGEPWIRHAVAFPDADRVAIGRDRAAAGLGPDAPGELILDRADLRDAAATATALERVFEHWAGDGSRDRPLTARQLEIIGDVIAPAVVLRPLLPGDIEAGEQELLIPTDHQLTALKMLRNERRASIEGGAGSGKTLLAAEKARQLASQGATTLLVCFNQPLAKALAERSDLAALVEAGRLTVSTFHELCRRLGLEAGVLPPQPAKLTQAWWDETLPKALEAAIDVVGGRYHAVVVDEGQDFEADWLLSLDLLLSEPGEDVFYLFHDPAQSMFREDATATL
;
A
#
# COMPACT_ATOMS: atom_id res chain seq x y z
N MET A 1 -11.63 9.81 19.42
CA MET A 1 -10.21 10.19 19.40
C MET A 1 -10.13 11.53 18.71
N SER A 2 -9.53 12.54 19.33
CA SER A 2 -9.40 13.87 18.72
C SER A 2 -8.35 13.88 17.61
N PRO A 3 -8.42 14.78 16.62
CA PRO A 3 -7.37 14.94 15.61
C PRO A 3 -5.98 15.21 16.21
N PHE A 4 -5.92 15.91 17.34
CA PHE A 4 -4.67 16.15 18.07
C PHE A 4 -4.12 14.89 18.76
N GLU A 5 -4.98 14.04 19.32
CA GLU A 5 -4.56 12.72 19.84
C GLU A 5 -4.02 11.82 18.72
N GLN A 6 -4.69 11.83 17.55
CA GLN A 6 -4.28 11.05 16.39
C GLN A 6 -2.91 11.48 15.86
N VAL A 7 -2.68 12.79 15.70
CA VAL A 7 -1.39 13.30 15.21
C VAL A 7 -0.28 13.11 16.25
N GLU A 8 -0.58 13.17 17.55
CA GLU A 8 0.38 12.84 18.61
C GLU A 8 0.82 11.37 18.57
N ALA A 9 -0.12 10.44 18.34
CA ALA A 9 0.19 9.03 18.16
C ALA A 9 1.06 8.80 16.90
N GLY A 10 0.69 9.43 15.78
CA GLY A 10 1.46 9.38 14.54
C GLY A 10 2.88 9.94 14.69
N LYS A 11 3.02 11.09 15.36
CA LYS A 11 4.30 11.71 15.71
C LYS A 11 5.22 10.74 16.45
N ARG A 12 4.70 10.07 17.50
CA ARG A 12 5.47 9.07 18.26
C ARG A 12 5.86 7.85 17.42
N ALA A 13 5.01 7.45 16.47
CA ALA A 13 5.34 6.36 15.55
C ALA A 13 6.49 6.76 14.59
N ILE A 14 6.46 7.96 14.01
CA ILE A 14 7.53 8.46 13.15
C ILE A 14 8.85 8.60 13.95
N ALA A 15 8.79 9.15 15.16
CA ALA A 15 9.96 9.28 16.03
C ALA A 15 10.61 7.93 16.33
N ARG A 16 9.81 6.91 16.68
CA ARG A 16 10.30 5.54 16.88
C ARG A 16 10.96 4.96 15.63
N LYS A 17 10.37 5.17 14.45
CA LYS A 17 10.92 4.67 13.19
C LYS A 17 12.24 5.33 12.81
N LEU A 18 12.36 6.64 13.00
CA LEU A 18 13.62 7.37 12.81
C LEU A 18 14.68 6.91 13.80
N ALA A 19 14.32 6.75 15.08
CA ALA A 19 15.25 6.27 16.11
C ALA A 19 15.72 4.81 15.89
N ALA A 20 14.91 3.99 15.20
CA ALA A 20 15.26 2.62 14.84
C ALA A 20 16.09 2.51 13.54
N ASP A 21 16.18 3.57 12.73
CA ASP A 21 16.98 3.57 11.51
C ASP A 21 18.48 3.64 11.87
N PRO A 22 19.31 2.65 11.48
CA PRO A 22 20.73 2.61 11.87
C PRO A 22 21.55 3.77 11.28
N ARG A 23 21.03 4.49 10.28
CA ARG A 23 21.65 5.68 9.69
C ARG A 23 21.39 6.93 10.53
N TRP A 24 20.39 6.91 11.43
CA TRP A 24 20.01 8.06 12.23
C TRP A 24 21.03 8.31 13.34
N THR A 25 21.76 9.42 13.22
CA THR A 25 22.73 9.89 14.20
C THR A 25 22.31 11.28 14.66
N GLY A 26 22.05 11.47 15.96
CA GLY A 26 21.51 12.73 16.48
C GLY A 26 20.66 12.65 17.75
N GLY A 27 20.43 11.45 18.29
CA GLY A 27 19.54 11.26 19.45
C GLY A 27 18.06 11.24 19.06
N GLU A 28 17.18 11.54 20.00
CA GLU A 28 15.73 11.50 19.77
C GLU A 28 15.31 12.58 18.73
N PRO A 29 14.64 12.21 17.63
CA PRO A 29 14.21 13.15 16.61
C PRO A 29 13.19 14.14 17.15
N TRP A 30 13.44 15.44 16.93
CA TRP A 30 12.46 16.48 17.26
C TRP A 30 11.38 16.58 16.20
N ILE A 31 10.20 16.09 16.55
CA ILE A 31 9.02 16.16 15.71
C ILE A 31 7.97 17.01 16.43
N ARG A 32 7.31 17.88 15.66
CA ARG A 32 6.16 18.68 16.08
C ARG A 32 4.99 18.39 15.14
N HIS A 33 3.81 18.81 15.54
CA HIS A 33 2.59 18.53 14.80
C HIS A 33 1.76 19.79 14.58
N ALA A 34 0.89 19.70 13.59
CA ALA A 34 -0.23 20.57 13.33
C ALA A 34 -1.35 19.70 12.74
N VAL A 35 -2.59 20.19 12.77
CA VAL A 35 -3.76 19.50 12.21
C VAL A 35 -4.31 20.35 11.08
N ALA A 36 -4.61 19.72 9.95
CA ALA A 36 -5.17 20.39 8.79
C ALA A 36 -6.59 19.90 8.51
N PHE A 37 -7.50 20.82 8.20
CA PHE A 37 -8.88 20.55 7.81
C PHE A 37 -9.11 21.13 6.40
N PRO A 38 -8.87 20.33 5.34
CA PRO A 38 -8.87 20.83 3.95
C PRO A 38 -10.20 21.40 3.49
N ASP A 39 -11.30 20.92 4.05
CA ASP A 39 -12.66 21.24 3.59
C ASP A 39 -13.40 22.21 4.53
N ALA A 40 -12.75 22.67 5.60
CA ALA A 40 -13.36 23.54 6.60
C ALA A 40 -12.60 24.86 6.72
N ASP A 41 -13.34 25.93 7.01
CA ASP A 41 -12.76 27.23 7.33
C ASP A 41 -12.58 27.37 8.84
N ARG A 42 -11.53 28.08 9.27
CA ARG A 42 -11.20 28.27 10.69
C ARG A 42 -12.32 28.92 11.51
N VAL A 43 -13.16 29.74 10.86
CA VAL A 43 -14.36 30.32 11.48
C VAL A 43 -15.40 29.24 11.79
N ALA A 44 -15.60 28.28 10.88
CA ALA A 44 -16.50 27.15 11.10
C ALA A 44 -15.97 26.23 12.21
N ILE A 45 -14.67 25.92 12.17
CA ILE A 45 -13.97 25.13 13.19
C ILE A 45 -14.06 25.82 14.56
N GLY A 46 -13.89 27.14 14.62
CA GLY A 46 -13.94 27.91 15.85
C GLY A 46 -15.34 28.04 16.46
N ARG A 47 -16.40 28.00 15.63
CA ARG A 47 -17.79 28.05 16.09
C ARG A 47 -18.25 26.75 16.75
N ASP A 48 -17.75 25.62 16.27
CA ASP A 48 -18.09 24.30 16.81
C ASP A 48 -16.85 23.39 16.86
N ARG A 49 -16.00 23.67 17.85
CA ARG A 49 -14.77 22.91 18.08
C ARG A 49 -15.07 21.46 18.45
N ALA A 50 -16.18 21.22 19.14
CA ALA A 50 -16.61 19.88 19.54
C ALA A 50 -17.01 19.04 18.31
N ALA A 51 -17.74 19.62 17.35
CA ALA A 51 -18.06 18.95 16.09
C ALA A 51 -16.81 18.66 15.25
N ALA A 52 -15.78 19.50 15.33
CA ALA A 52 -14.47 19.26 14.71
C ALA A 52 -13.60 18.24 15.50
N GLY A 53 -14.12 17.68 16.61
CA GLY A 53 -13.39 16.75 17.46
C GLY A 53 -12.22 17.38 18.23
N LEU A 54 -12.17 18.71 18.32
CA LEU A 54 -11.12 19.47 18.97
C LEU A 54 -11.44 19.68 20.45
N GLY A 55 -10.44 19.47 21.31
CA GLY A 55 -10.52 19.86 22.71
C GLY A 55 -10.64 21.39 22.89
N PRO A 56 -11.14 21.85 24.05
CA PRO A 56 -11.30 23.28 24.35
C PRO A 56 -9.97 24.05 24.29
N ASP A 57 -8.86 23.38 24.61
CA ASP A 57 -7.51 23.98 24.67
C ASP A 57 -6.68 23.77 23.40
N ALA A 58 -7.29 23.30 22.29
CA ALA A 58 -6.54 23.08 21.05
C ALA A 58 -6.00 24.43 20.52
N PRO A 59 -4.66 24.61 20.39
CA PRO A 59 -4.08 25.87 19.98
C PRO A 59 -4.47 26.18 18.53
N GLY A 60 -5.04 27.37 18.31
CA GLY A 60 -5.54 27.76 16.99
C GLY A 60 -4.42 27.85 15.97
N GLU A 61 -3.21 28.21 16.41
CA GLU A 61 -2.01 28.38 15.60
C GLU A 61 -1.58 27.09 14.89
N LEU A 62 -1.88 25.94 15.50
CA LEU A 62 -1.59 24.61 14.97
C LEU A 62 -2.69 24.04 14.07
N ILE A 63 -3.73 24.82 13.79
CA ILE A 63 -4.82 24.43 12.91
C ILE A 63 -4.62 25.12 11.56
N LEU A 64 -4.56 24.31 10.51
CA LEU A 64 -4.61 24.74 9.12
C LEU A 64 -6.02 24.49 8.58
N ASP A 65 -6.53 25.46 7.84
CA ASP A 65 -7.85 25.39 7.23
C ASP A 65 -7.78 25.34 5.70
N ARG A 66 -8.94 25.29 5.05
CA ARG A 66 -9.05 25.31 3.58
C ARG A 66 -8.35 26.51 2.92
N ALA A 67 -8.37 27.68 3.55
CA ALA A 67 -7.76 28.88 3.01
C ALA A 67 -6.23 28.86 3.14
N ASP A 68 -5.72 28.25 4.22
CA ASP A 68 -4.28 27.99 4.41
C ASP A 68 -3.76 26.98 3.36
N LEU A 69 -4.58 26.02 2.90
CA LEU A 69 -4.17 24.95 1.97
C LEU A 69 -4.45 25.23 0.48
N ARG A 70 -4.97 26.41 0.14
CA ARG A 70 -5.44 26.71 -1.23
C ARG A 70 -4.33 26.77 -2.29
N ASP A 71 -3.13 27.18 -1.88
CA ASP A 71 -1.96 27.38 -2.74
C ASP A 71 -0.67 27.32 -1.92
N ALA A 72 0.47 27.22 -2.61
CA ALA A 72 1.77 27.06 -1.98
C ALA A 72 2.17 28.26 -1.10
N ALA A 73 1.78 29.48 -1.47
CA ALA A 73 2.13 30.68 -0.71
C ALA A 73 1.32 30.79 0.59
N ALA A 74 0.03 30.48 0.51
CA ALA A 74 -0.85 30.37 1.68
C ALA A 74 -0.35 29.27 2.63
N THR A 75 0.03 28.12 2.07
CA THR A 75 0.53 26.97 2.86
C THR A 75 1.84 27.33 3.55
N ALA A 76 2.76 28.01 2.85
CA ALA A 76 4.02 28.48 3.44
C ALA A 76 3.78 29.42 4.61
N THR A 77 2.87 30.38 4.46
CA THR A 77 2.49 31.32 5.54
C THR A 77 1.89 30.58 6.75
N ALA A 78 1.09 29.55 6.50
CA ALA A 78 0.50 28.74 7.56
C ALA A 78 1.57 27.89 8.29
N LEU A 79 2.55 27.35 7.56
CA LEU A 79 3.67 26.61 8.15
C LEU A 79 4.57 27.51 8.99
N GLU A 80 4.85 28.74 8.56
CA GLU A 80 5.60 29.72 9.35
C GLU A 80 4.94 29.96 10.71
N ARG A 81 3.62 30.13 10.73
CA ARG A 81 2.83 30.27 11.97
C ARG A 81 2.95 29.05 12.88
N VAL A 82 2.94 27.84 12.33
CA VAL A 82 3.17 26.60 13.09
C VAL A 82 4.59 26.56 13.67
N PHE A 83 5.60 26.90 12.87
CA PHE A 83 6.98 26.97 13.33
C PHE A 83 7.20 28.03 14.40
N GLU A 84 6.46 29.14 14.32
CA GLU A 84 6.52 30.21 15.31
C GLU A 84 5.82 29.82 16.62
N HIS A 85 4.71 29.09 16.57
CA HIS A 85 4.09 28.52 17.76
C HIS A 85 5.05 27.60 18.53
N TRP A 86 5.82 26.79 17.81
CA TRP A 86 6.83 25.92 18.40
C TRP A 86 8.18 26.62 18.64
N ALA A 87 8.31 27.90 18.29
CA ALA A 87 9.55 28.63 18.50
C ALA A 87 9.83 28.80 20.01
N GLY A 88 10.98 28.33 20.47
CA GLY A 88 11.40 28.43 21.87
C GLY A 88 11.42 27.10 22.62
N ASP A 89 11.06 26.00 21.98
CA ASP A 89 11.20 24.64 22.51
C ASP A 89 12.61 24.03 22.35
N GLY A 90 13.59 24.86 21.93
CA GLY A 90 14.97 24.47 21.64
C GLY A 90 15.21 23.85 20.26
N SER A 91 14.17 23.64 19.44
CA SER A 91 14.29 23.04 18.10
C SER A 91 15.18 23.85 17.15
N ARG A 92 15.15 25.19 17.26
CA ARG A 92 15.98 26.10 16.46
C ARG A 92 17.48 25.94 16.71
N ASP A 93 17.87 25.40 17.86
CA ASP A 93 19.28 25.23 18.25
C ASP A 93 19.88 23.90 17.75
N ARG A 94 19.08 23.03 17.11
CA ARG A 94 19.57 21.80 16.47
C ARG A 94 18.99 21.65 15.05
N PRO A 95 19.54 22.39 14.07
CA PRO A 95 19.12 22.23 12.68
C PRO A 95 19.40 20.82 12.17
N LEU A 96 18.51 20.30 11.34
CA LEU A 96 18.71 19.01 10.67
C LEU A 96 19.85 19.13 9.65
N THR A 97 20.72 18.13 9.65
CA THR A 97 21.74 17.97 8.61
C THR A 97 21.11 17.49 7.30
N ALA A 98 21.78 17.73 6.16
CA ALA A 98 21.33 17.21 4.87
C ALA A 98 21.11 15.69 4.89
N ARG A 99 21.98 14.95 5.60
CA ARG A 99 21.86 13.51 5.77
C ARG A 99 20.62 13.10 6.58
N GLN A 100 20.30 13.85 7.64
CA GLN A 100 19.07 13.60 8.40
C GLN A 100 17.81 13.94 7.60
N LEU A 101 17.85 14.96 6.75
CA LEU A 101 16.76 15.28 5.83
C LEU A 101 16.53 14.16 4.80
N GLU A 102 17.60 13.57 4.25
CA GLU A 102 17.50 12.39 3.39
C GLU A 102 16.83 11.20 4.12
N ILE A 103 17.28 10.89 5.33
CA ILE A 103 16.71 9.80 6.13
C ILE A 103 15.24 10.06 6.48
N ILE A 104 14.90 11.31 6.84
CA ILE A 104 13.51 11.73 7.06
C ILE A 104 12.68 11.54 5.79
N GLY A 105 13.23 11.93 4.63
CA GLY A 105 12.67 11.65 3.32
C GLY A 105 12.38 10.17 3.16
N ASP A 106 13.38 9.31 3.30
CA ASP A 106 13.24 7.85 3.17
C ASP A 106 12.22 7.24 4.15
N VAL A 107 12.15 7.74 5.38
CA VAL A 107 11.30 7.19 6.44
C VAL A 107 9.86 7.69 6.35
N ILE A 108 9.64 8.96 6.02
CA ILE A 108 8.30 9.56 5.91
C ILE A 108 7.71 9.30 4.52
N ALA A 109 8.54 9.39 3.50
CA ALA A 109 8.19 9.31 2.11
C ALA A 109 9.28 8.57 1.34
N PRO A 110 9.45 7.23 1.55
CA PRO A 110 10.40 6.46 0.75
C PRO A 110 10.16 6.81 -0.70
N ALA A 111 11.24 7.11 -1.43
CA ALA A 111 11.14 7.55 -2.82
C ALA A 111 10.48 6.43 -3.64
N VAL A 112 9.17 6.56 -3.83
CA VAL A 112 8.39 5.66 -4.66
C VAL A 112 8.41 6.26 -6.05
N VAL A 113 9.35 5.78 -6.88
CA VAL A 113 9.38 6.12 -8.29
C VAL A 113 8.55 5.08 -9.02
N LEU A 114 7.28 5.40 -9.26
CA LEU A 114 6.43 4.58 -10.12
C LEU A 114 6.78 4.84 -11.58
N ARG A 115 7.16 3.78 -12.28
CA ARG A 115 7.33 3.84 -13.74
C ARG A 115 6.03 3.36 -14.40
N PRO A 116 5.46 4.14 -15.34
CA PRO A 116 4.30 3.70 -16.10
C PRO A 116 4.60 2.37 -16.80
N LEU A 117 3.62 1.47 -16.85
CA LEU A 117 3.67 0.31 -17.76
C LEU A 117 3.53 0.84 -19.18
N LEU A 118 4.40 0.41 -20.10
CA LEU A 118 4.34 0.90 -21.47
C LEU A 118 3.14 0.27 -22.17
N PRO A 119 2.49 0.99 -23.10
CA PRO A 119 1.31 0.48 -23.77
C PRO A 119 1.45 -0.91 -24.41
N GLY A 120 2.64 -1.21 -24.94
CA GLY A 120 2.96 -2.51 -25.55
C GLY A 120 3.07 -3.70 -24.58
N ASP A 121 3.09 -3.45 -23.26
CA ASP A 121 3.20 -4.51 -22.25
C ASP A 121 1.82 -5.08 -21.84
N ILE A 122 0.73 -4.33 -22.04
CA ILE A 122 -0.64 -4.71 -21.63
C ILE A 122 -1.60 -4.51 -22.82
N GLU A 123 -1.39 -5.21 -23.93
CA GLU A 123 -2.36 -5.17 -25.03
C GLU A 123 -3.65 -5.91 -24.63
N ALA A 124 -4.66 -5.10 -24.28
CA ALA A 124 -6.12 -5.29 -24.37
C ALA A 124 -6.85 -4.86 -23.09
N GLY A 125 -6.98 -3.55 -22.91
CA GLY A 125 -7.77 -2.91 -21.85
C GLY A 125 -7.34 -1.46 -21.64
N GLU A 126 -7.89 -0.57 -22.48
CA GLU A 126 -7.85 0.90 -22.43
C GLU A 126 -6.72 1.56 -21.59
N GLN A 127 -5.62 1.90 -22.26
CA GLN A 127 -4.47 2.55 -21.63
C GLN A 127 -4.44 4.05 -21.91
N GLU A 128 -4.92 4.82 -20.94
CA GLU A 128 -4.28 6.10 -20.64
C GLU A 128 -3.04 5.78 -19.77
N LEU A 129 -1.91 6.44 -19.97
CA LEU A 129 -0.72 6.26 -19.13
C LEU A 129 -1.05 6.68 -17.70
N LEU A 130 -1.45 5.73 -16.86
CA LEU A 130 -1.81 5.99 -15.48
C LEU A 130 -0.54 6.22 -14.68
N ILE A 131 -0.16 7.47 -14.48
CA ILE A 131 0.85 7.85 -13.48
C ILE A 131 0.11 8.02 -12.17
N PRO A 132 0.38 7.21 -11.12
CA PRO A 132 -0.34 7.39 -9.87
C PRO A 132 0.01 8.74 -9.24
N THR A 133 -1.01 9.39 -8.72
CA THR A 133 -0.90 10.72 -8.13
C THR A 133 -0.14 10.67 -6.81
N ASP A 134 0.48 11.78 -6.41
CA ASP A 134 1.16 11.92 -5.11
C ASP A 134 0.23 11.56 -3.93
N HIS A 135 -1.08 11.78 -4.08
CA HIS A 135 -2.08 11.39 -3.09
C HIS A 135 -2.22 9.87 -2.92
N GLN A 136 -2.21 9.12 -4.02
CA GLN A 136 -2.31 7.65 -3.98
C GLN A 136 -1.05 7.01 -3.39
N LEU A 137 0.12 7.58 -3.68
CA LEU A 137 1.37 7.20 -3.04
C LEU A 137 1.38 7.50 -1.54
N THR A 138 0.77 8.62 -1.15
CA THR A 138 0.63 8.99 0.26
C THR A 138 -0.29 8.02 1.00
N ALA A 139 -1.40 7.57 0.37
CA ALA A 139 -2.26 6.55 0.95
C ALA A 139 -1.51 5.22 1.22
N LEU A 140 -0.70 4.74 0.26
CA LEU A 140 0.15 3.55 0.47
C LEU A 140 1.14 3.73 1.64
N LYS A 141 1.68 4.95 1.81
CA LYS A 141 2.59 5.27 2.93
C LYS A 141 1.88 5.24 4.27
N MET A 142 0.65 5.73 4.35
CA MET A 142 -0.15 5.70 5.58
C MET A 142 -0.44 4.27 6.01
N LEU A 143 -0.65 3.36 5.05
CA LEU A 143 -0.89 1.94 5.30
C LEU A 143 0.39 1.15 5.66
N ARG A 144 1.58 1.77 5.75
CA ARG A 144 2.84 1.01 5.96
C ARG A 144 2.85 0.10 7.20
N ASN A 145 2.10 0.44 8.23
CA ASN A 145 2.00 -0.39 9.45
C ASN A 145 0.83 -1.37 9.43
N GLU A 146 -0.08 -1.24 8.46
CA GLU A 146 -1.20 -2.14 8.30
C GLU A 146 -0.71 -3.40 7.59
N ARG A 147 -0.88 -4.54 8.25
CA ARG A 147 -0.52 -5.85 7.70
C ARG A 147 -1.56 -6.33 6.70
N ARG A 148 -2.83 -5.96 6.91
CA ARG A 148 -3.94 -6.33 6.03
C ARG A 148 -4.63 -5.06 5.55
N ALA A 149 -4.86 -4.95 4.26
CA ALA A 149 -5.56 -3.81 3.69
C ALA A 149 -6.32 -4.20 2.41
N SER A 150 -7.56 -3.73 2.30
CA SER A 150 -8.27 -3.68 1.02
C SER A 150 -8.23 -2.25 0.49
N ILE A 151 -7.82 -2.08 -0.76
CA ILE A 151 -7.66 -0.81 -1.45
C ILE A 151 -8.63 -0.79 -2.63
N GLU A 152 -9.68 -0.01 -2.47
CA GLU A 152 -10.69 0.22 -3.49
C GLU A 152 -10.31 1.42 -4.37
N GLY A 153 -10.48 1.30 -5.69
CA GLY A 153 -10.33 2.42 -6.61
C GLY A 153 -10.93 2.16 -7.98
N GLY A 154 -11.57 3.17 -8.58
CA GLY A 154 -12.20 3.06 -9.90
C GLY A 154 -11.23 2.80 -11.06
N ALA A 155 -11.77 2.60 -12.27
CA ALA A 155 -11.01 2.51 -13.51
C ALA A 155 -10.08 3.72 -13.66
N GLY A 156 -8.86 3.50 -14.16
CA GLY A 156 -7.92 4.61 -14.33
C GLY A 156 -7.25 5.11 -13.04
N SER A 157 -7.44 4.47 -11.89
CA SER A 157 -6.81 4.90 -10.63
C SER A 157 -5.38 4.39 -10.42
N GLY A 158 -4.83 3.59 -11.35
CA GLY A 158 -3.46 3.09 -11.26
C GLY A 158 -3.23 2.00 -10.20
N LYS A 159 -4.29 1.26 -9.79
CA LYS A 159 -4.24 0.13 -8.83
C LYS A 159 -3.13 -0.86 -9.13
N THR A 160 -3.03 -1.33 -10.37
CA THR A 160 -1.98 -2.25 -10.81
C THR A 160 -0.57 -1.73 -10.53
N LEU A 161 -0.32 -0.45 -10.75
CA LEU A 161 0.99 0.15 -10.43
C LEU A 161 1.22 0.27 -8.93
N LEU A 162 0.18 0.61 -8.16
CA LEU A 162 0.21 0.66 -6.70
C LEU A 162 0.45 -0.72 -6.08
N ALA A 163 -0.21 -1.75 -6.60
CA ALA A 163 -0.04 -3.16 -6.20
C ALA A 163 1.38 -3.64 -6.50
N ALA A 164 1.85 -3.41 -7.73
CA ALA A 164 3.19 -3.80 -8.14
C ALA A 164 4.28 -3.10 -7.32
N GLU A 165 4.10 -1.82 -6.99
CA GLU A 165 5.01 -1.09 -6.13
C GLU A 165 4.98 -1.56 -4.68
N LYS A 166 3.79 -1.84 -4.14
CA LYS A 166 3.67 -2.39 -2.80
C LYS A 166 4.40 -3.74 -2.72
N ALA A 167 4.23 -4.61 -3.71
CA ALA A 167 4.95 -5.88 -3.80
C ALA A 167 6.47 -5.66 -3.89
N ARG A 168 6.93 -4.70 -4.71
CA ARG A 168 8.34 -4.33 -4.81
C ARG A 168 8.92 -3.88 -3.48
N GLN A 169 8.20 -3.03 -2.74
CA GLN A 169 8.64 -2.52 -1.44
C GLN A 169 8.79 -3.63 -0.41
N LEU A 170 7.80 -4.52 -0.32
CA LEU A 170 7.81 -5.65 0.61
C LEU A 170 8.96 -6.61 0.29
N ALA A 171 9.14 -6.95 -0.99
CA ALA A 171 10.24 -7.79 -1.45
C ALA A 171 11.61 -7.14 -1.19
N SER A 172 11.74 -5.83 -1.43
CA SER A 172 12.98 -5.07 -1.17
C SER A 172 13.29 -4.97 0.33
N GLN A 173 12.28 -5.05 1.20
CA GLN A 173 12.44 -5.10 2.66
C GLN A 173 12.79 -6.52 3.17
N GLY A 174 12.88 -7.50 2.27
CA GLY A 174 13.32 -8.86 2.57
C GLY A 174 12.21 -9.90 2.69
N ALA A 175 10.94 -9.49 2.62
CA ALA A 175 9.80 -10.41 2.65
C ALA A 175 9.74 -11.24 1.37
N THR A 176 9.56 -12.56 1.49
CA THR A 176 9.21 -13.41 0.35
C THR A 176 7.81 -13.04 -0.10
N THR A 177 7.71 -12.38 -1.26
CA THR A 177 6.48 -11.70 -1.67
C THR A 177 5.84 -12.38 -2.87
N LEU A 178 4.53 -12.55 -2.86
CA LEU A 178 3.71 -12.96 -4.00
C LEU A 178 2.91 -11.75 -4.51
N LEU A 179 3.02 -11.47 -5.80
CA LEU A 179 2.12 -10.59 -6.55
C LEU A 179 1.28 -11.44 -7.48
N VAL A 180 -0.05 -11.41 -7.29
CA VAL A 180 -0.99 -12.22 -8.06
C VAL A 180 -2.05 -11.36 -8.72
N CYS A 181 -2.39 -11.69 -9.96
CA CYS A 181 -3.48 -11.07 -10.73
C CYS A 181 -4.21 -12.14 -11.57
N PHE A 182 -5.23 -11.76 -12.34
CA PHE A 182 -5.89 -12.69 -13.27
C PHE A 182 -5.35 -12.69 -14.70
N ASN A 183 -4.91 -11.53 -15.18
CA ASN A 183 -4.55 -11.34 -16.57
C ASN A 183 -3.13 -11.85 -16.84
N GLN A 184 -2.99 -12.83 -17.74
CA GLN A 184 -1.71 -13.47 -18.07
C GLN A 184 -0.72 -12.54 -18.79
N PRO A 185 -1.11 -11.77 -19.83
CA PRO A 185 -0.32 -10.66 -20.34
C PRO A 185 0.17 -9.70 -19.25
N LEU A 186 -0.72 -9.29 -18.33
CA LEU A 186 -0.36 -8.38 -17.24
C LEU A 186 0.68 -8.99 -16.30
N ALA A 187 0.48 -10.24 -15.86
CA ALA A 187 1.45 -10.93 -14.99
C ALA A 187 2.83 -11.00 -15.65
N LYS A 188 2.89 -11.28 -16.95
CA LYS A 188 4.13 -11.33 -17.71
C LYS A 188 4.80 -9.96 -17.78
N ALA A 189 4.05 -8.92 -18.14
CA ALA A 189 4.53 -7.54 -18.18
C ALA A 189 5.11 -7.08 -16.84
N LEU A 190 4.41 -7.38 -15.74
CA LEU A 190 4.87 -7.05 -14.40
C LEU A 190 6.16 -7.82 -14.04
N ALA A 191 6.26 -9.11 -14.39
CA ALA A 191 7.46 -9.91 -14.14
C ALA A 191 8.68 -9.41 -14.93
N GLU A 192 8.49 -8.94 -16.17
CA GLU A 192 9.54 -8.42 -17.05
C GLU A 192 9.93 -6.97 -16.75
N ARG A 193 9.16 -6.28 -15.89
CA ARG A 193 9.43 -4.90 -15.48
C ARG A 193 10.79 -4.81 -14.79
N SER A 194 11.68 -3.96 -15.28
CA SER A 194 13.11 -3.92 -14.86
C SER A 194 13.37 -3.82 -13.34
N ASP A 195 12.51 -3.13 -12.60
CA ASP A 195 12.59 -2.94 -11.15
C ASP A 195 12.02 -4.12 -10.34
N LEU A 196 11.21 -4.97 -10.96
CA LEU A 196 10.70 -6.22 -10.39
C LEU A 196 11.56 -7.42 -10.80
N ALA A 197 12.07 -7.42 -12.03
CA ALA A 197 12.86 -8.52 -12.60
C ALA A 197 14.04 -8.92 -11.69
N ALA A 198 14.78 -7.96 -11.15
CA ALA A 198 15.89 -8.24 -10.23
C ALA A 198 15.43 -8.92 -8.93
N LEU A 199 14.24 -8.58 -8.41
CA LEU A 199 13.66 -9.21 -7.22
C LEU A 199 13.12 -10.62 -7.53
N VAL A 200 12.60 -10.81 -8.74
CA VAL A 200 12.16 -12.12 -9.25
C VAL A 200 13.35 -13.06 -9.42
N GLU A 201 14.42 -12.60 -10.08
CA GLU A 201 15.67 -13.35 -10.24
C GLU A 201 16.31 -13.71 -8.90
N ALA A 202 16.25 -12.81 -7.92
CA ALA A 202 16.72 -13.05 -6.56
C ALA A 202 15.81 -13.99 -5.74
N GLY A 203 14.67 -14.45 -6.30
CA GLY A 203 13.70 -15.30 -5.61
C GLY A 203 12.96 -14.61 -4.46
N ARG A 204 12.99 -13.28 -4.40
CA ARG A 204 12.32 -12.48 -3.35
C ARG A 204 10.88 -12.11 -3.73
N LEU A 205 10.60 -12.03 -5.03
CA LEU A 205 9.28 -11.73 -5.57
C LEU A 205 8.85 -12.85 -6.52
N THR A 206 7.64 -13.36 -6.33
CA THR A 206 6.94 -14.19 -7.33
C THR A 206 5.84 -13.36 -7.95
N VAL A 207 5.83 -13.22 -9.27
CA VAL A 207 4.72 -12.62 -10.03
C VAL A 207 4.04 -13.75 -10.81
N SER A 208 2.73 -13.92 -10.64
CA SER A 208 1.99 -15.02 -11.28
C SER A 208 0.53 -14.64 -11.51
N THR A 209 -0.14 -15.33 -12.44
CA THR A 209 -1.60 -15.37 -12.37
C THR A 209 -2.05 -16.34 -11.29
N PHE A 210 -3.30 -16.20 -10.81
CA PHE A 210 -3.89 -17.15 -9.87
C PHE A 210 -3.86 -18.59 -10.41
N HIS A 211 -4.36 -18.80 -11.63
CA HIS A 211 -4.41 -20.14 -12.23
C HIS A 211 -3.02 -20.75 -12.46
N GLU A 212 -2.02 -19.94 -12.83
CA GLU A 212 -0.64 -20.44 -12.98
C GLU A 212 -0.01 -20.78 -11.63
N LEU A 213 -0.34 -20.03 -10.57
CA LEU A 213 0.06 -20.33 -9.21
C LEU A 213 -0.52 -21.67 -8.76
N CYS A 214 -1.83 -21.88 -8.97
CA CYS A 214 -2.51 -23.14 -8.68
C CYS A 214 -1.86 -24.32 -9.42
N ARG A 215 -1.61 -24.16 -10.72
CA ARG A 215 -0.97 -25.19 -11.55
C ARG A 215 0.43 -25.53 -11.04
N ARG A 216 1.25 -24.51 -10.76
CA ARG A 216 2.63 -24.68 -10.31
C ARG A 216 2.72 -25.38 -8.96
N LEU A 217 1.97 -24.90 -7.96
CA LEU A 217 1.98 -25.49 -6.63
C LEU A 217 1.33 -26.87 -6.61
N GLY A 218 0.26 -27.07 -7.38
CA GLY A 218 -0.36 -28.38 -7.54
C GLY A 218 0.58 -29.42 -8.17
N LEU A 219 1.37 -29.04 -9.18
CA LEU A 219 2.41 -29.90 -9.76
C LEU A 219 3.53 -30.20 -8.76
N GLU A 220 4.00 -29.17 -8.05
CA GLU A 220 5.05 -29.29 -7.04
C GLU A 220 4.66 -30.24 -5.91
N ALA A 221 3.41 -30.16 -5.43
CA ALA A 221 2.85 -31.04 -4.41
C ALA A 221 2.42 -32.43 -4.94
N GLY A 222 2.42 -32.64 -6.26
CA GLY A 222 1.97 -33.89 -6.88
C GLY A 222 0.46 -34.14 -6.77
N VAL A 223 -0.33 -33.09 -6.53
CA VAL A 223 -1.80 -33.16 -6.36
C VAL A 223 -2.57 -32.68 -7.59
N LEU A 224 -1.90 -32.04 -8.56
CA LEU A 224 -2.55 -31.61 -9.79
C LEU A 224 -2.89 -32.82 -10.66
N PRO A 225 -4.17 -33.03 -11.02
CA PRO A 225 -4.54 -34.11 -11.93
C PRO A 225 -3.98 -33.87 -13.35
N PRO A 226 -3.86 -34.92 -14.18
CA PRO A 226 -3.44 -34.78 -15.56
C PRO A 226 -4.33 -33.79 -16.33
N GLN A 227 -3.70 -32.88 -17.08
CA GLN A 227 -4.41 -31.89 -17.88
C GLN A 227 -5.26 -32.57 -18.96
N PRO A 228 -6.56 -32.28 -19.07
CA PRO A 228 -7.42 -32.85 -20.09
C PRO A 228 -7.09 -32.27 -21.47
N ALA A 229 -7.35 -33.04 -22.53
CA ALA A 229 -7.13 -32.61 -23.91
C ALA A 229 -7.96 -31.37 -24.31
N LYS A 230 -9.12 -31.17 -23.66
CA LYS A 230 -9.95 -29.97 -23.82
C LYS A 230 -10.15 -29.34 -22.45
N LEU A 231 -9.67 -28.11 -22.31
CA LEU A 231 -9.87 -27.31 -21.11
C LEU A 231 -11.32 -26.80 -21.09
N THR A 232 -12.00 -27.03 -19.96
CA THR A 232 -13.36 -26.55 -19.68
C THR A 232 -13.31 -25.48 -18.60
N GLN A 233 -14.41 -24.75 -18.42
CA GLN A 233 -14.49 -23.76 -17.34
C GLN A 233 -14.25 -24.39 -15.96
N ALA A 234 -14.76 -25.60 -15.72
CA ALA A 234 -14.53 -26.36 -14.49
C ALA A 234 -13.05 -26.66 -14.22
N TRP A 235 -12.20 -26.76 -15.26
CA TRP A 235 -10.77 -26.90 -15.05
C TRP A 235 -10.17 -25.66 -14.36
N TRP A 236 -10.60 -24.48 -14.80
CA TRP A 236 -10.13 -23.19 -14.28
C TRP A 236 -10.77 -22.85 -12.94
N ASP A 237 -12.08 -23.00 -12.83
CA ASP A 237 -12.84 -22.54 -11.67
C ASP A 237 -12.90 -23.54 -10.52
N GLU A 238 -12.62 -24.83 -10.77
CA GLU A 238 -12.68 -25.85 -9.73
C GLU A 238 -11.40 -26.66 -9.60
N THR A 239 -10.92 -27.26 -10.70
CA THR A 239 -9.80 -28.21 -10.62
C THR A 239 -8.51 -27.55 -10.18
N LEU A 240 -8.18 -26.38 -10.74
CA LEU A 240 -6.98 -25.64 -10.36
C LEU A 240 -7.05 -25.11 -8.91
N PRO A 241 -8.12 -24.41 -8.47
CA PRO A 241 -8.26 -23.97 -7.08
C PRO A 241 -8.19 -25.12 -6.07
N LYS A 242 -8.89 -26.24 -6.32
CA LYS A 242 -8.82 -27.43 -5.44
C LYS A 242 -7.41 -28.03 -5.38
N ALA A 243 -6.66 -27.97 -6.48
CA ALA A 243 -5.26 -28.41 -6.49
C ALA A 243 -4.37 -27.47 -5.67
N LEU A 244 -4.67 -26.16 -5.62
CA LEU A 244 -3.97 -25.22 -4.73
C LEU A 244 -4.28 -25.52 -3.27
N GLU A 245 -5.56 -25.68 -2.91
CA GLU A 245 -5.99 -26.04 -1.56
C GLU A 245 -5.25 -27.30 -1.06
N ALA A 246 -5.26 -28.37 -1.86
CA ALA A 246 -4.54 -29.60 -1.53
C ALA A 246 -3.01 -29.41 -1.51
N ALA A 247 -2.46 -28.50 -2.33
CA ALA A 247 -1.04 -28.24 -2.36
C ALA A 247 -0.57 -27.51 -1.08
N ILE A 248 -1.38 -26.60 -0.53
CA ILE A 248 -1.07 -25.83 0.67
C ILE A 248 -0.72 -26.76 1.85
N ASP A 249 -1.45 -27.87 2.03
CA ASP A 249 -1.17 -28.86 3.07
C ASP A 249 0.20 -29.54 2.91
N VAL A 250 0.75 -29.56 1.69
CA VAL A 250 2.03 -30.18 1.37
C VAL A 250 3.18 -29.17 1.37
N VAL A 251 2.97 -28.00 0.76
CA VAL A 251 4.01 -26.98 0.59
C VAL A 251 4.11 -26.04 1.80
N GLY A 252 3.06 -25.93 2.60
CA GLY A 252 2.95 -25.00 3.73
C GLY A 252 2.97 -23.53 3.31
N GLY A 253 3.01 -22.64 4.30
CA GLY A 253 3.20 -21.22 4.07
C GLY A 253 4.59 -20.93 3.47
N ARG A 254 4.61 -20.10 2.42
CA ARG A 254 5.83 -19.80 1.62
C ARG A 254 6.15 -18.31 1.57
N TYR A 255 5.13 -17.48 1.72
CA TYR A 255 5.24 -16.05 1.54
C TYR A 255 5.11 -15.34 2.89
N HIS A 256 5.79 -14.22 3.03
CA HIS A 256 5.60 -13.25 4.12
C HIS A 256 4.81 -12.03 3.68
N ALA A 257 4.47 -11.97 2.39
CA ALA A 257 3.58 -10.98 1.82
C ALA A 257 2.83 -11.53 0.61
N VAL A 258 1.53 -11.29 0.54
CA VAL A 258 0.69 -11.52 -0.64
C VAL A 258 0.06 -10.18 -1.04
N VAL A 259 0.20 -9.84 -2.31
CA VAL A 259 -0.42 -8.67 -2.93
C VAL A 259 -1.27 -9.16 -4.09
N VAL A 260 -2.56 -8.85 -4.06
CA VAL A 260 -3.55 -9.22 -5.06
C VAL A 260 -3.95 -7.98 -5.85
N ASP A 261 -3.79 -8.03 -7.16
CA ASP A 261 -4.29 -7.02 -8.11
C ASP A 261 -5.53 -7.56 -8.85
N GLU A 262 -6.44 -6.67 -9.23
CA GLU A 262 -7.77 -7.01 -9.77
C GLU A 262 -8.55 -7.99 -8.86
N GLY A 263 -8.58 -7.66 -7.56
CA GLY A 263 -9.22 -8.44 -6.50
C GLY A 263 -10.68 -8.78 -6.75
N GLN A 264 -11.40 -7.93 -7.50
CA GLN A 264 -12.80 -8.12 -7.85
C GLN A 264 -13.06 -9.33 -8.76
N ASP A 265 -12.03 -9.87 -9.40
CA ASP A 265 -12.13 -11.08 -10.24
C ASP A 265 -11.96 -12.38 -9.42
N PHE A 266 -11.60 -12.28 -8.13
CA PHE A 266 -11.35 -13.44 -7.25
C PHE A 266 -12.61 -13.90 -6.50
N GLU A 267 -12.76 -15.21 -6.33
CA GLU A 267 -13.73 -15.78 -5.39
C GLU A 267 -13.23 -15.71 -3.94
N ALA A 268 -14.14 -15.68 -2.97
CA ALA A 268 -13.80 -15.68 -1.54
C ALA A 268 -12.85 -16.82 -1.16
N ASP A 269 -13.16 -18.05 -1.59
CA ASP A 269 -12.38 -19.24 -1.28
C ASP A 269 -10.98 -19.21 -1.92
N TRP A 270 -10.84 -18.48 -3.04
CA TRP A 270 -9.56 -18.30 -3.72
C TRP A 270 -8.67 -17.32 -2.96
N LEU A 271 -9.25 -16.22 -2.47
CA LEU A 271 -8.55 -15.27 -1.60
C LEU A 271 -8.14 -15.93 -0.29
N LEU A 272 -9.00 -16.78 0.29
CA LEU A 272 -8.66 -17.59 1.45
C LEU A 272 -7.49 -18.52 1.17
N SER A 273 -7.48 -19.19 0.02
CA SER A 273 -6.35 -20.05 -0.38
C SER A 273 -5.04 -19.26 -0.48
N LEU A 274 -5.09 -18.02 -0.97
CA LEU A 274 -3.92 -17.14 -1.02
C LEU A 274 -3.46 -16.70 0.38
N ASP A 275 -4.38 -16.45 1.31
CA ASP A 275 -4.08 -16.13 2.70
C ASP A 275 -3.37 -17.30 3.40
N LEU A 276 -3.80 -18.53 3.13
CA LEU A 276 -3.19 -19.74 3.68
C LEU A 276 -1.78 -20.03 3.14
N LEU A 277 -1.35 -19.36 2.06
CA LEU A 277 0.04 -19.40 1.58
C LEU A 277 0.98 -18.49 2.38
N LEU A 278 0.45 -17.66 3.28
CA LEU A 278 1.26 -16.90 4.24
C LEU A 278 1.87 -17.84 5.27
N SER A 279 3.11 -17.55 5.66
CA SER A 279 3.85 -18.37 6.63
C SER A 279 3.36 -18.13 8.06
N GLU A 280 3.03 -16.88 8.36
CA GLU A 280 2.55 -16.41 9.66
C GLU A 280 1.38 -15.43 9.46
N PRO A 281 0.13 -15.89 9.24
CA PRO A 281 -1.00 -15.04 8.82
C PRO A 281 -1.35 -13.84 9.74
N GLY A 282 -0.91 -13.86 11.00
CA GLY A 282 -1.07 -12.74 11.94
C GLY A 282 0.07 -11.69 11.90
N GLU A 283 1.22 -12.07 11.36
CA GLU A 283 2.43 -11.24 11.27
C GLU A 283 2.73 -10.78 9.84
N ASP A 284 2.35 -11.62 8.87
CA ASP A 284 2.59 -11.43 7.45
C ASP A 284 1.57 -10.49 6.79
N VAL A 285 1.91 -10.02 5.60
CA VAL A 285 1.19 -8.96 4.90
C VAL A 285 0.21 -9.52 3.86
N PHE A 286 -1.03 -9.05 3.85
CA PHE A 286 -2.03 -9.37 2.82
C PHE A 286 -2.70 -8.11 2.28
N TYR A 287 -2.43 -7.75 1.03
CA TYR A 287 -2.98 -6.54 0.41
C TYR A 287 -3.82 -6.92 -0.80
N LEU A 288 -5.00 -6.33 -0.87
CA LEU A 288 -5.95 -6.53 -1.95
C LEU A 288 -6.25 -5.19 -2.63
N PHE A 289 -6.10 -5.13 -3.94
CA PHE A 289 -6.48 -3.97 -4.75
C PHE A 289 -7.65 -4.38 -5.64
N HIS A 290 -8.79 -3.70 -5.52
CA HIS A 290 -9.99 -4.05 -6.28
C HIS A 290 -10.79 -2.83 -6.73
N ASP A 291 -11.70 -3.07 -7.68
CA ASP A 291 -12.67 -2.10 -8.19
C ASP A 291 -14.08 -2.72 -8.23
N PRO A 292 -14.93 -2.44 -7.22
CA PRO A 292 -16.29 -2.96 -7.15
C PRO A 292 -17.16 -2.55 -8.34
N ALA A 293 -16.83 -1.44 -9.01
CA ALA A 293 -17.58 -0.97 -10.18
C ALA A 293 -17.23 -1.74 -11.47
N GLN A 294 -16.14 -2.52 -11.46
CA GLN A 294 -15.68 -3.33 -12.60
C GLN A 294 -15.90 -4.84 -12.42
N SER A 295 -16.74 -5.25 -11.46
CA SER A 295 -17.18 -6.64 -11.31
C SER A 295 -17.97 -7.10 -12.55
N MET A 296 -17.27 -7.52 -13.60
CA MET A 296 -17.87 -7.95 -14.88
C MET A 296 -18.28 -9.42 -14.87
N PHE A 297 -17.68 -10.25 -14.01
CA PHE A 297 -17.86 -11.70 -14.05
C PHE A 297 -18.54 -12.30 -12.81
N ARG A 298 -18.47 -11.66 -11.64
CA ARG A 298 -18.96 -12.19 -10.34
C ARG A 298 -19.34 -11.08 -9.35
N GLU A 299 -20.17 -11.39 -8.34
CA GLU A 299 -20.43 -10.47 -7.22
C GLU A 299 -19.15 -10.25 -6.39
N ASP A 300 -18.85 -9.01 -6.03
CA ASP A 300 -17.64 -8.66 -5.28
C ASP A 300 -17.66 -9.31 -3.88
N ALA A 301 -16.87 -10.37 -3.70
CA ALA A 301 -16.81 -11.14 -2.46
C ALA A 301 -16.01 -10.45 -1.33
N THR A 302 -15.41 -9.29 -1.61
CA THR A 302 -14.47 -8.60 -0.71
C THR A 302 -15.13 -7.92 0.49
N ALA A 303 -16.46 -7.83 0.52
CA ALA A 303 -17.21 -7.22 1.63
C ALA A 303 -17.12 -7.98 2.98
N THR A 304 -16.46 -9.14 3.01
CA THR A 304 -16.43 -10.05 4.18
C THR A 304 -15.02 -10.46 4.65
N LEU A 305 -13.96 -9.95 4.02
CA LEU A 305 -12.54 -10.23 4.34
C LEU A 305 -11.90 -9.10 5.15
#